data_AF-A0A099EWQ6-F1
#
_entry.id   AF-A0A099EWQ6-F1
#
_cell.length_a   1.000
_cell.length_b   1.000
_cell.length_c   1.000
_cell.angle_alpha   90.00
_cell.angle_beta   90.00
_cell.angle_gamma   90.00
#
_symmetry.space_group_name_H-M   'P 1'
#
loop_
_entity.id
_entity.type
_entity.pdbx_description
1 polymer ?
#
loop_
_entity_poly.entity_id
_entity_poly.type
_entity_poly.pdbx_seq_one_letter_code
_entity_poly.pdbx_strand_id
1 'polypeptide(L)'
;MPERTSLLHEVGQAFRDNGLTSAITALVGGCLAVAATVTRKAFTNEAMLERLDRELHLERERIDKQRAEDRKADADRLERIETDIRAMRDVMFEAFQRGRTD
;
A
#
# COMPACT_ATOMS: atom_id res chain seq x y z
N MET A 1 -53.53 23.90 -7.64
CA MET A 1 -52.07 24.10 -7.78
C MET A 1 -51.47 23.71 -6.44
N PRO A 2 -50.65 22.65 -6.30
CA PRO A 2 -50.07 22.35 -5.00
C PRO A 2 -48.93 23.33 -4.75
N GLU A 3 -49.03 24.09 -3.67
CA GLU A 3 -47.96 24.98 -3.19
C GLU A 3 -46.70 24.14 -2.94
N ARG A 4 -45.61 24.46 -3.65
CA ARG A 4 -44.28 23.95 -3.31
C ARG A 4 -43.82 24.65 -2.05
N THR A 5 -44.21 24.13 -0.90
CA THR A 5 -43.60 24.51 0.37
C THR A 5 -42.14 24.07 0.35
N SER A 6 -41.23 25.02 0.56
CA SER A 6 -39.80 24.75 0.72
C SER A 6 -39.57 23.92 1.99
N LEU A 7 -38.63 22.96 1.98
CA LEU A 7 -38.26 22.15 3.15
C LEU A 7 -37.99 23.00 4.41
N LEU A 8 -37.39 24.18 4.24
CA LEU A 8 -37.14 25.10 5.35
C LEU A 8 -38.42 25.70 5.94
N HIS A 9 -39.44 25.91 5.10
CA HIS A 9 -40.75 26.40 5.55
C HIS A 9 -41.48 25.32 6.34
N GLU A 10 -41.46 24.08 5.86
CA GLU A 10 -42.08 22.93 6.50
C GLU A 10 -41.41 22.59 7.85
N VAL A 11 -40.07 22.61 7.90
CA VAL A 11 -39.31 22.44 9.13
C VAL A 11 -39.58 23.58 10.12
N GLY A 12 -39.66 24.83 9.63
CA GLY A 12 -39.97 26.00 10.45
C GLY A 12 -41.39 26.00 11.01
N GLN A 13 -42.34 25.41 10.29
CA GLN A 13 -43.71 25.21 10.76
C GLN A 13 -43.79 24.08 11.79
N ALA A 14 -43.16 22.93 11.51
CA ALA A 14 -43.09 21.81 12.44
C ALA A 14 -42.41 22.18 13.78
N PHE A 15 -41.40 23.04 13.75
CA PHE A 15 -40.76 23.60 14.95
C PHE A 15 -41.64 24.57 15.73
N ARG A 16 -42.55 25.28 15.05
CA ARG A 16 -43.47 26.20 15.70
C ARG A 16 -44.60 25.45 16.40
N ASP A 17 -45.07 24.37 15.77
CA ASP A 17 -46.20 23.58 16.24
C ASP A 17 -45.81 22.54 17.31
N ASN A 18 -44.58 22.00 17.26
CA ASN A 18 -44.12 20.91 18.12
C ASN A 18 -42.76 21.17 18.79
N GLY A 19 -42.40 22.44 19.02
CA GLY A 19 -41.02 22.92 19.22
C GLY A 19 -40.09 22.11 20.12
N LEU A 20 -40.56 21.53 21.22
CA LEU A 20 -39.73 20.68 22.07
C LEU A 20 -39.47 19.30 21.42
N THR A 21 -40.52 18.66 20.92
CA THR A 21 -40.46 17.32 20.32
C THR A 21 -39.71 17.34 18.99
N SER A 22 -39.90 18.38 18.17
CA SER A 22 -39.13 18.57 16.94
C SER A 22 -37.64 18.81 17.21
N ALA A 23 -37.31 19.59 18.25
CA ALA A 23 -35.93 19.82 18.66
C ALA A 23 -35.24 18.53 19.12
N ILE A 24 -35.90 17.73 19.96
CA ILE A 24 -35.37 16.45 20.43
C ILE A 24 -35.16 15.50 19.25
N THR A 25 -36.13 15.43 18.34
CA THR A 25 -36.05 14.54 17.17
C THR A 25 -34.92 14.96 16.23
N ALA A 26 -34.75 16.26 15.98
CA ALA A 26 -33.67 16.79 15.17
C ALA A 26 -32.29 16.54 15.81
N LEU A 27 -32.19 16.69 17.14
CA LEU A 27 -30.97 16.40 17.89
C LEU A 27 -30.60 14.91 17.78
N VAL A 28 -31.54 14.02 18.08
CA VAL A 28 -31.33 12.57 18.03
C VAL A 28 -31.00 12.12 16.60
N GLY A 29 -31.76 12.60 15.62
CA GLY A 29 -31.50 12.31 14.20
C GLY A 29 -30.13 12.83 13.74
N GLY A 30 -29.73 14.03 14.17
CA GLY A 30 -28.41 14.59 13.92
C GLY A 30 -27.28 13.75 14.52
N CYS A 31 -27.42 13.34 15.78
CA CYS A 31 -26.44 12.46 16.44
C CYS A 31 -26.30 11.11 15.73
N LEU A 32 -27.41 10.49 15.32
CA LEU A 32 -27.40 9.23 14.58
C LEU A 32 -26.75 9.38 13.20
N ALA A 33 -27.01 10.49 12.50
CA ALA A 33 -26.38 10.78 11.21
C ALA A 33 -24.86 10.95 11.36
N VAL A 34 -24.41 11.65 12.40
CA VAL A 34 -22.97 11.77 12.71
C VAL A 34 -22.37 10.41 13.04
N ALA A 35 -23.01 9.61 13.90
CA ALA A 35 -22.55 8.26 14.22
C ALA A 35 -22.43 7.39 12.96
N ALA A 36 -23.46 7.36 12.12
CA ALA A 36 -23.46 6.58 10.88
C ALA A 36 -22.34 7.01 9.91
N THR A 37 -22.07 8.31 9.78
CA THR A 37 -20.99 8.80 8.92
C THR A 37 -19.60 8.46 9.45
N VAL A 38 -19.37 8.60 10.76
CA VAL A 38 -18.11 8.22 11.42
C VAL A 38 -17.89 6.72 11.30
N THR A 39 -18.90 5.90 11.58
CA THR A 39 -18.84 4.44 11.46
C THR A 39 -18.55 4.01 10.02
N ARG A 40 -19.22 4.62 9.02
CA ARG A 40 -18.94 4.35 7.60
C ARG A 40 -17.49 4.69 7.25
N LYS A 41 -16.98 5.86 7.68
CA LYS A 41 -15.59 6.25 7.44
C LYS A 41 -14.59 5.31 8.11
N ALA A 42 -14.85 4.90 9.36
CA ALA A 42 -14.01 3.98 10.10
C ALA A 42 -13.90 2.63 9.39
N PHE A 43 -15.03 2.04 8.98
CA PHE A 43 -15.04 0.78 8.22
C PHE A 43 -14.35 0.90 6.87
N THR A 44 -14.55 2.00 6.13
CA THR A 44 -13.84 2.20 4.86
C THR A 44 -12.34 2.37 5.05
N ASN A 45 -11.91 3.01 6.15
CA ASN A 45 -10.49 3.19 6.44
C ASN A 45 -9.84 1.85 6.80
N GLU A 46 -10.50 1.04 7.61
CA GLU A 46 -10.01 -0.30 7.98
C GLU A 46 -9.92 -1.23 6.77
N ALA A 47 -10.95 -1.25 5.91
CA ALA A 47 -10.91 -2.02 4.66
C ALA A 47 -9.83 -1.52 3.69
N MET A 48 -9.59 -0.20 3.65
CA MET A 48 -8.53 0.39 2.84
C MET A 48 -7.14 0.06 3.40
N LEU A 49 -6.96 0.09 4.72
CA LEU A 49 -5.71 -0.27 5.39
C LEU A 49 -5.38 -1.74 5.16
N GLU A 50 -6.35 -2.64 5.29
CA GLU A 50 -6.14 -4.07 5.05
C GLU A 50 -5.78 -4.37 3.60
N ARG A 51 -6.37 -3.62 2.66
CA ARG A 51 -5.98 -3.71 1.24
C ARG A 51 -4.57 -3.18 1.01
N LEU A 52 -4.21 -2.05 1.60
CA LEU A 52 -2.88 -1.46 1.47
C LEU A 52 -1.81 -2.38 2.07
N ASP A 53 -2.08 -2.99 3.20
CA ASP A 53 -1.18 -3.94 3.85
C ASP A 53 -0.92 -5.17 2.96
N ARG A 54 -1.96 -5.72 2.33
CA ARG A 54 -1.82 -6.79 1.33
C ARG A 54 -0.98 -6.37 0.14
N GLU A 55 -1.26 -5.20 -0.44
CA GLU A 55 -0.52 -4.68 -1.59
C GLU A 55 0.97 -4.47 -1.22
N LEU A 56 1.25 -3.91 -0.05
CA LEU A 56 2.59 -3.65 0.45
C LEU A 56 3.35 -4.95 0.73
N HIS A 57 2.69 -5.97 1.29
CA HIS A 57 3.27 -7.30 1.48
C HIS A 57 3.68 -7.95 0.15
N LEU A 58 2.83 -7.88 -0.86
CA LEU A 58 3.14 -8.42 -2.19
C LEU A 58 4.30 -7.67 -2.86
N GLU A 59 4.36 -6.35 -2.73
CA GLU A 59 5.48 -5.56 -3.26
C GLU A 59 6.79 -5.89 -2.55
N ARG A 60 6.78 -6.03 -1.22
CA ARG A 60 7.95 -6.46 -0.46
C ARG A 60 8.47 -7.81 -0.92
N GLU A 61 7.57 -8.80 -1.07
CA GLU A 61 7.95 -10.14 -1.53
C GLU A 61 8.58 -10.10 -2.94
N ARG A 62 8.04 -9.28 -3.85
CA ARG A 62 8.64 -9.08 -5.18
C ARG A 62 10.04 -8.47 -5.10
N ILE A 63 10.22 -7.44 -4.29
CA ILE A 63 11.52 -6.78 -4.13
C ILE A 63 12.54 -7.74 -3.51
N ASP A 64 12.15 -8.50 -2.49
CA ASP A 64 13.05 -9.45 -1.83
C ASP A 64 13.45 -10.59 -2.77
N LYS A 65 12.52 -11.08 -3.59
CA LYS A 65 12.81 -12.03 -4.65
C LYS A 65 13.79 -11.45 -5.68
N GLN A 66 13.54 -10.23 -6.15
CA GLN A 66 14.43 -9.56 -7.10
C GLN A 66 15.84 -9.38 -6.51
N ARG A 67 15.96 -8.95 -5.26
CA ARG A 67 17.26 -8.83 -4.56
C ARG A 67 17.96 -10.17 -4.38
N ALA A 68 17.23 -11.26 -4.21
CA ALA A 68 17.81 -12.59 -4.15
C ALA A 68 18.34 -13.05 -5.52
N GLU A 69 17.58 -12.77 -6.58
CA GLU A 69 17.98 -13.04 -7.96
C GLU A 69 19.22 -12.21 -8.36
N ASP A 70 19.24 -10.92 -8.02
CA ASP A 70 20.38 -10.03 -8.29
C ASP A 70 21.64 -10.53 -7.56
N ARG A 71 21.54 -10.88 -6.28
CA ARG A 71 22.67 -11.44 -5.51
C ARG A 71 23.19 -12.74 -6.11
N LYS A 72 22.29 -13.59 -6.63
CA LYS A 72 22.68 -14.83 -7.30
C LYS A 72 23.39 -14.55 -8.63
N ALA A 73 22.84 -13.65 -9.45
CA ALA A 73 23.43 -13.28 -10.72
C ALA A 73 24.84 -12.68 -10.55
N ASP A 74 25.03 -11.87 -9.51
CA ASP A 74 26.33 -11.32 -9.15
C ASP A 74 27.30 -12.41 -8.68
N ALA A 75 26.86 -13.37 -7.87
CA ALA A 75 27.69 -14.51 -7.46
C ALA A 75 28.14 -15.35 -8.66
N ASP A 76 27.22 -15.70 -9.56
CA ASP A 76 27.50 -16.46 -10.80
C ASP A 76 28.44 -15.68 -11.74
N ARG A 77 28.39 -14.35 -11.71
CA ARG A 77 29.32 -13.49 -12.45
C ARG A 77 30.71 -13.50 -11.83
N LEU A 78 30.81 -13.43 -10.50
CA LEU A 78 32.09 -13.47 -9.78
C LEU A 78 32.78 -14.83 -9.94
N GLU A 79 32.04 -15.93 -9.90
CA GLU A 79 32.60 -17.29 -10.10
C GLU A 79 33.24 -17.45 -11.48
N ARG A 80 32.60 -16.90 -12.53
CA ARG A 80 33.17 -16.89 -13.88
C ARG A 80 34.47 -16.09 -13.94
N ILE A 81 34.48 -14.90 -13.36
CA ILE A 81 35.69 -14.06 -13.30
C ILE A 81 36.81 -14.78 -12.55
N GLU A 82 36.52 -15.44 -11.44
CA GLU A 82 37.51 -16.22 -10.68
C GLU A 82 38.07 -17.37 -11.52
N THR A 83 37.21 -18.07 -12.25
CA THR A 83 37.61 -19.16 -13.16
C THR A 83 38.55 -18.65 -14.25
N ASP A 84 38.21 -17.52 -14.88
CA ASP A 84 39.04 -16.90 -15.92
C ASP A 84 40.40 -16.45 -15.38
N ILE A 85 40.41 -15.83 -14.19
CA ILE A 85 41.66 -15.44 -13.50
C ILE A 85 42.53 -16.67 -13.24
N ARG A 86 41.93 -17.77 -12.78
CA ARG A 86 42.65 -19.01 -12.50
C ARG A 86 43.25 -19.61 -13.78
N ALA A 87 42.49 -19.62 -14.87
CA ALA A 87 42.95 -20.09 -16.17
C ALA A 87 44.11 -19.24 -16.70
N MET A 88 44.01 -17.91 -16.68
CA MET A 88 45.10 -17.02 -17.09
C MET A 88 46.35 -17.21 -16.24
N ARG A 89 46.18 -17.33 -14.92
CA ARG A 89 47.29 -17.58 -14.00
C ARG A 89 48.03 -18.85 -14.39
N ASP A 90 47.31 -19.94 -14.66
CA ASP A 90 47.91 -21.23 -15.00
C ASP A 90 48.69 -21.15 -16.33
N VAL A 91 48.15 -20.47 -17.36
CA VAL A 91 48.85 -20.20 -18.64
C VAL A 91 50.14 -19.40 -18.42
N MET A 92 50.09 -18.35 -17.59
CA MET A 92 51.27 -17.53 -17.29
C MET A 92 52.34 -18.32 -16.52
N PHE A 93 51.94 -19.16 -15.57
CA PHE A 93 52.86 -20.04 -14.86
C PHE A 93 53.52 -21.06 -15.79
N GLU A 94 52.76 -21.66 -16.70
CA GLU A 94 53.31 -22.60 -17.69
C GLU A 94 54.34 -21.91 -18.60
N ALA A 95 54.00 -20.73 -19.13
CA ALA A 95 54.92 -19.93 -19.94
C ALA A 95 56.21 -19.57 -19.20
N PHE A 96 56.09 -19.17 -17.92
CA PHE A 96 57.24 -18.85 -17.07
C PHE A 96 58.11 -20.09 -16.77
N GLN A 97 57.51 -21.26 -16.55
CA GLN A 97 58.26 -22.49 -16.33
C GLN A 97 59.01 -22.93 -17.58
N ARG A 98 58.38 -22.84 -18.76
CA ARG A 98 58.97 -23.25 -20.04
C ARG A 98 60.19 -22.40 -20.41
N GLY A 99 60.19 -21.10 -20.09
CA GLY A 99 61.33 -20.21 -20.27
C GLY A 99 62.51 -20.42 -19.31
N ARG A 100 62.39 -21.30 -18.28
CA ARG A 100 63.52 -21.72 -17.43
C ARG A 100 64.11 -23.08 -17.81
N THR A 101 63.44 -23.82 -18.71
CA THR A 101 63.83 -25.17 -19.14
C THR A 101 64.50 -25.20 -20.52
N ASP A 102 64.48 -24.09 -21.26
CA ASP A 102 65.41 -23.78 -22.37
C ASP A 102 66.59 -22.96 -21.84
#